data_AF-J9F0Z4-F1
#
_entry.id   AF-J9F0Z4-F1
#
_cell.length_a   1.000
_cell.length_b   1.000
_cell.length_c   1.000
_cell.angle_alpha   90.00
_cell.angle_beta   90.00
_cell.angle_gamma   90.00
#
_symmetry.space_group_name_H-M   'P 1'
#
loop_
_entity.id
_entity.type
_entity.pdbx_description
1 polymer ?
#
loop_
_entity_poly.entity_id
_entity_poly.type
_entity_poly.pdbx_seq_one_letter_code
_entity_poly.pdbx_strand_id
1 'polypeptide(L)'
;MFDCAVTLSSGEEPRENVAESLSKIGIEQSTIFLSAAYTFLMQHSKLTGQNRAFVLSTVNRVLEHNQAPQDLDEQQALLIINLATQEMTLSKESDDWPQAACNVLVTLAKRSQFVGHVMEALLQKFPPGQTSSPHRYIILTLANVAEHNAIGFVPFLTDILSRVISVLPHIKTDIYRYAWAHALRSFCESVREYISASTVTKTECDDSGCNDDYAKNERTTRSQTCGEPKIVQKNYVDQMELAYEPVFSWLSAKDVKVRAEAANCIGELCLMISPKRLVDEMRRLIPILLNLHRKINTDQHLVTQGLCRFLESACADENCPLDAYLEDILNALFPLVYSVVEQTVASNISMRNQSEAFRCFHVAATRFADKIVYYLLHKMQNVQDSSKLGAINVLRHLLNSAGPYVEDKRSLVILGLKPMLLAGSEGLLSIRVKKAMCQLCVALADHEYIDVEGGNNVIIFLVKNLIVQEGET
;
A
#
# COMPACT_ATOMS: atom_id res chain seq x y z
N MET A 1 31.16 -25.68 -2.75
CA MET A 1 29.75 -25.89 -2.34
C MET A 1 28.76 -25.36 -3.37
N PHE A 2 28.93 -24.12 -3.85
CA PHE A 2 28.09 -23.60 -4.94
C PHE A 2 28.17 -24.43 -6.23
N ASP A 3 29.36 -24.93 -6.61
CA ASP A 3 29.49 -25.87 -7.73
C ASP A 3 28.59 -27.10 -7.57
N CYS A 4 28.62 -27.72 -6.39
CA CYS A 4 27.79 -28.88 -6.07
C CYS A 4 26.29 -28.52 -6.13
N ALA A 5 25.89 -27.37 -5.57
CA ALA A 5 24.50 -26.92 -5.56
C ALA A 5 23.93 -26.70 -6.96
N VAL A 6 24.75 -26.16 -7.87
CA VAL A 6 24.40 -25.85 -9.26
C VAL A 6 24.33 -27.10 -10.13
N THR A 7 25.03 -28.18 -9.75
CA THR A 7 24.95 -29.50 -10.43
C THR A 7 23.77 -30.36 -10.02
N LEU A 8 23.04 -30.02 -8.95
CA LEU A 8 21.87 -30.78 -8.53
C LEU A 8 20.73 -30.63 -9.54
N SER A 9 20.08 -31.77 -9.83
CA SER A 9 18.87 -31.83 -10.65
C SER A 9 17.80 -30.90 -10.09
N SER A 10 16.90 -30.41 -10.96
CA SER A 10 15.89 -29.39 -10.66
C SER A 10 14.77 -29.82 -9.70
N GLY A 11 14.99 -30.84 -8.85
CA GLY A 11 14.06 -31.17 -7.78
C GLY A 11 14.04 -30.05 -6.74
N GLU A 12 12.84 -29.57 -6.38
CA GLU A 12 12.67 -28.46 -5.43
C GLU A 12 13.19 -28.79 -4.02
N GLU A 13 12.88 -29.99 -3.52
CA GLU A 13 13.23 -30.44 -2.17
C GLU A 13 14.76 -30.54 -1.93
N PRO A 14 15.57 -31.19 -2.80
CA PRO A 14 17.02 -31.22 -2.60
C PRO A 14 17.69 -29.85 -2.75
N ARG A 15 17.14 -28.96 -3.60
CA ARG A 15 17.68 -27.58 -3.72
C ARG A 15 17.41 -26.76 -2.47
N GLU A 16 16.22 -26.85 -1.89
CA GLU A 16 15.87 -26.11 -0.68
C GLU A 16 16.73 -26.55 0.52
N ASN A 17 16.96 -27.86 0.69
CA ASN A 17 17.84 -28.38 1.74
C ASN A 17 19.28 -27.84 1.63
N VAL A 18 19.79 -27.71 0.40
CA VAL A 18 21.12 -27.12 0.15
C VAL A 18 21.10 -25.61 0.38
N ALA A 19 20.04 -24.90 -0.03
CA ALA A 19 19.88 -23.47 0.26
C ALA A 19 19.87 -23.21 1.78
N GLU A 20 19.16 -24.03 2.55
CA GLU A 20 19.11 -23.92 4.01
C GLU A 20 20.49 -24.18 4.64
N SER A 21 21.18 -25.23 4.20
CA SER A 21 22.53 -25.56 4.69
C SER A 21 23.54 -24.46 4.36
N LEU A 22 23.53 -23.94 3.14
CA LEU A 22 24.37 -22.82 2.72
C LEU A 22 24.04 -21.55 3.51
N SER A 23 22.76 -21.30 3.78
CA SER A 23 22.32 -20.14 4.57
C SER A 23 22.83 -20.25 6.01
N LYS A 24 22.73 -21.42 6.66
CA LYS A 24 23.26 -21.63 8.02
C LYS A 24 24.77 -21.34 8.10
N ILE A 25 25.53 -21.87 7.14
CA ILE A 25 26.98 -21.61 7.06
C ILE A 25 27.25 -20.13 6.79
N GLY A 26 26.48 -19.51 5.90
CA GLY A 26 26.64 -18.09 5.57
C GLY A 26 26.26 -17.16 6.71
N ILE A 27 25.33 -17.54 7.58
CA ILE A 27 24.99 -16.79 8.80
C ILE A 27 26.16 -16.82 9.77
N GLU A 28 26.76 -18.00 10.01
CA GLU A 28 27.90 -18.14 10.91
C GLU A 28 29.20 -17.50 10.37
N GLN A 29 29.40 -17.52 9.04
CA GLN A 29 30.61 -17.02 8.37
C GLN A 29 30.27 -16.11 7.18
N SER A 30 29.59 -15.00 7.46
CA SER A 30 29.07 -14.05 6.45
C SER A 30 30.14 -13.57 5.48
N THR A 31 31.30 -13.16 6.00
CA THR A 31 32.38 -12.60 5.17
C THR A 31 32.94 -13.60 4.17
N ILE A 32 33.19 -14.83 4.60
CA ILE A 32 33.72 -15.87 3.72
C ILE A 32 32.67 -16.27 2.70
N PHE A 33 31.42 -16.44 3.14
CA PHE A 33 30.31 -16.83 2.28
C PHE A 33 30.04 -15.82 1.16
N LEU A 34 29.94 -14.53 1.50
CA LEU A 34 29.67 -13.48 0.51
C LEU A 34 30.82 -13.31 -0.49
N SER A 35 32.07 -13.43 -0.03
CA SER A 35 33.25 -13.43 -0.92
C SER A 35 33.24 -14.64 -1.87
N ALA A 36 32.88 -15.81 -1.38
CA ALA A 36 32.76 -17.01 -2.19
C ALA A 36 31.62 -16.90 -3.21
N ALA A 37 30.45 -16.37 -2.82
CA ALA A 37 29.33 -16.15 -3.72
C ALA A 37 29.67 -15.15 -4.83
N TYR A 38 30.34 -14.04 -4.48
CA TYR A 38 30.84 -13.06 -5.44
C TYR A 38 31.80 -13.68 -6.45
N THR A 39 32.82 -14.39 -5.94
CA THR A 39 33.83 -15.04 -6.79
C THR A 39 33.18 -16.08 -7.71
N PHE A 40 32.25 -16.88 -7.19
CA PHE A 40 31.54 -17.91 -7.94
C PHE A 40 30.74 -17.32 -9.11
N LEU A 41 29.94 -16.28 -8.88
CA LEU A 41 29.13 -15.65 -9.93
C LEU A 41 30.02 -14.96 -10.99
N MET A 42 31.11 -14.30 -10.57
CA MET A 42 32.06 -13.66 -11.48
C MET A 42 32.79 -14.66 -12.40
N GLN A 43 33.14 -15.85 -11.89
CA GLN A 43 33.87 -16.87 -12.65
C GLN A 43 32.97 -17.64 -13.63
N HIS A 44 31.67 -17.74 -13.36
CA HIS A 44 30.76 -18.62 -14.08
C HIS A 44 29.76 -17.86 -14.97
N SER A 45 30.28 -17.14 -15.96
CA SER A 45 29.47 -16.33 -16.91
C SER A 45 28.41 -17.13 -17.71
N LYS A 46 28.53 -18.45 -17.80
CA LYS A 46 27.60 -19.35 -18.50
C LYS A 46 26.59 -20.06 -17.59
N LEU A 47 26.45 -19.63 -16.32
CA LEU A 47 25.41 -20.15 -15.42
C LEU A 47 24.02 -20.03 -16.05
N THR A 48 23.11 -20.92 -15.66
CA THR A 48 21.69 -20.79 -16.03
C THR A 48 21.02 -19.74 -15.14
N GLY A 49 19.92 -19.15 -15.61
CA GLY A 49 19.15 -18.17 -14.82
C GLY A 49 18.70 -18.72 -13.47
N GLN A 50 18.19 -19.96 -13.43
CA GLN A 50 17.78 -20.62 -12.19
C GLN A 50 18.93 -20.74 -11.17
N ASN A 51 20.14 -21.07 -11.65
CA ASN A 51 21.29 -21.25 -10.78
C ASN A 51 21.84 -19.89 -10.28
N ARG A 52 21.77 -18.83 -11.10
CA ARG A 52 22.02 -17.46 -10.63
C ARG A 52 21.04 -17.04 -9.55
N ALA A 53 19.74 -17.27 -9.79
CA ALA A 53 18.68 -16.96 -8.84
C ALA A 53 18.90 -17.68 -7.51
N PHE A 54 19.26 -18.96 -7.55
CA PHE A 54 19.57 -19.76 -6.36
C PHE A 54 20.68 -19.14 -5.50
N VAL A 55 21.81 -18.78 -6.11
CA VAL A 55 22.94 -18.18 -5.38
C VAL A 55 22.53 -16.83 -4.78
N LEU A 56 21.90 -15.96 -5.57
CA LEU A 56 21.45 -14.64 -5.12
C LEU A 56 20.39 -14.72 -4.02
N SER A 57 19.44 -15.65 -4.10
CA SER A 57 18.44 -15.89 -3.06
C SER A 57 19.08 -16.38 -1.77
N THR A 58 20.10 -17.23 -1.85
CA THR A 58 20.86 -17.68 -0.67
C THR A 58 21.66 -16.52 -0.06
N VAL A 59 22.27 -15.67 -0.88
CA VAL A 59 22.90 -14.42 -0.44
C VAL A 59 21.90 -13.52 0.28
N ASN A 60 20.69 -13.36 -0.27
CA ASN A 60 19.64 -12.56 0.37
C ASN A 60 19.25 -13.11 1.74
N ARG A 61 19.05 -14.43 1.89
CA ARG A 61 18.71 -15.06 3.18
C ARG A 61 19.75 -14.79 4.27
N VAL A 62 21.03 -14.86 3.92
CA VAL A 62 22.14 -14.56 4.84
C VAL A 62 22.11 -13.07 5.24
N LEU A 63 21.89 -12.18 4.28
CA LEU A 63 21.80 -10.73 4.54
C LEU A 63 20.56 -10.34 5.35
N GLU A 64 19.44 -11.05 5.21
CA GLU A 64 18.23 -10.81 6.00
C GLU A 64 18.40 -11.18 7.47
N HIS A 65 19.24 -12.18 7.77
CA HIS A 65 19.51 -12.61 9.14
C HIS A 65 20.55 -11.72 9.85
N ASN A 66 21.57 -11.28 9.12
CA ASN A 66 22.69 -10.52 9.68
C ASN A 66 22.41 -9.02 9.71
N GLN A 67 21.44 -8.60 10.53
CA GLN A 67 20.90 -7.24 10.52
C GLN A 67 21.74 -6.22 11.31
N ALA A 68 22.69 -6.64 12.14
CA ALA A 68 23.46 -5.70 12.93
C ALA A 68 24.46 -4.93 12.04
N PRO A 69 24.72 -3.64 12.32
CA PRO A 69 25.64 -2.83 11.51
C PRO A 69 27.07 -3.39 11.44
N GLN A 70 27.48 -4.16 12.45
CA GLN A 70 28.82 -4.75 12.55
C GLN A 70 28.97 -6.07 11.77
N ASP A 71 27.87 -6.66 11.30
CA ASP A 71 27.87 -8.01 10.71
C ASP A 71 28.37 -8.04 9.25
N LEU A 72 28.48 -6.87 8.61
CA LEU A 72 28.86 -6.72 7.22
C LEU A 72 29.83 -5.57 7.01
N ASP A 73 31.04 -5.90 6.54
CA ASP A 73 32.04 -4.92 6.13
C ASP A 73 31.58 -4.09 4.92
N GLU A 74 31.93 -2.80 4.89
CA GLU A 74 31.50 -1.87 3.86
C GLU A 74 32.05 -2.22 2.47
N GLN A 75 33.32 -2.63 2.36
CA GLN A 75 33.90 -3.02 1.07
C GLN A 75 33.21 -4.27 0.52
N GLN A 76 32.90 -5.22 1.40
CA GLN A 76 32.14 -6.40 1.02
C GLN A 76 30.71 -6.06 0.58
N ALA A 77 30.02 -5.17 1.29
CA ALA A 77 28.70 -4.68 0.89
C ALA A 77 28.77 -4.06 -0.51
N LEU A 78 29.76 -3.21 -0.79
CA LEU A 78 29.96 -2.58 -2.10
C LEU A 78 30.20 -3.61 -3.21
N LEU A 79 30.96 -4.68 -2.97
CA LEU A 79 31.14 -5.76 -3.94
C LEU A 79 29.82 -6.46 -4.26
N ILE A 80 29.01 -6.76 -3.23
CA ILE A 80 27.71 -7.42 -3.41
C ILE A 80 26.69 -6.49 -4.10
N ILE A 81 26.68 -5.19 -3.77
CA ILE A 81 25.84 -4.18 -4.44
C ILE A 81 26.17 -4.16 -5.93
N ASN A 82 27.46 -3.99 -6.28
CA ASN A 82 27.88 -3.94 -7.67
C ASN A 82 27.56 -5.23 -8.42
N LEU A 83 27.76 -6.39 -7.80
CA LEU A 83 27.41 -7.69 -8.36
C LEU A 83 25.91 -7.80 -8.64
N ALA A 84 25.06 -7.52 -7.65
CA ALA A 84 23.62 -7.62 -7.80
C ALA A 84 23.09 -6.63 -8.85
N THR A 85 23.60 -5.40 -8.88
CA THR A 85 23.26 -4.41 -9.91
C THR A 85 23.68 -4.88 -11.32
N GLN A 86 24.83 -5.54 -11.46
CA GLN A 86 25.26 -6.10 -12.75
C GLN A 86 24.37 -7.28 -13.17
N GLU A 87 24.19 -8.28 -12.30
CA GLU A 87 23.37 -9.47 -12.54
C GLU A 87 21.93 -9.13 -12.96
N MET A 88 21.37 -8.08 -12.35
CA MET A 88 20.05 -7.55 -12.69
C MET A 88 19.97 -6.98 -14.11
N THR A 89 21.07 -6.45 -14.65
CA THR A 89 21.10 -5.83 -15.99
C THR A 89 21.58 -6.76 -17.10
N LEU A 90 22.08 -7.95 -16.75
CA LEU A 90 22.50 -8.99 -17.71
C LEU A 90 21.32 -9.78 -18.29
N SER A 91 20.16 -9.73 -17.64
CA SER A 91 18.99 -10.51 -18.04
C SER A 91 18.28 -9.99 -19.26
N LYS A 92 17.61 -10.92 -19.95
CA LYS A 92 16.56 -10.61 -20.90
C LYS A 92 15.24 -10.42 -20.15
N GLU A 93 14.27 -9.77 -20.80
CA GLU A 93 12.99 -9.39 -20.18
C GLU A 93 12.14 -10.57 -19.66
N SER A 94 12.43 -11.80 -20.10
CA SER A 94 11.71 -13.03 -19.72
C SER A 94 12.35 -13.81 -18.56
N ASP A 95 13.44 -13.32 -18.00
CA ASP A 95 14.23 -14.08 -17.02
C ASP A 95 13.81 -13.79 -15.57
N ASP A 96 13.85 -14.82 -14.71
CA ASP A 96 13.36 -14.73 -13.32
C ASP A 96 14.47 -14.38 -12.30
N TRP A 97 15.74 -14.58 -12.62
CA TRP A 97 16.84 -14.31 -11.68
C TRP A 97 17.06 -12.84 -11.29
N PRO A 98 16.71 -11.82 -12.11
CA PRO A 98 16.84 -10.42 -11.70
C PRO A 98 16.01 -10.07 -10.48
N GLN A 99 14.92 -10.82 -10.23
CA GLN A 99 14.14 -10.65 -9.00
C GLN A 99 14.97 -11.01 -7.76
N ALA A 100 15.79 -12.05 -7.82
CA ALA A 100 16.69 -12.41 -6.72
C ALA A 100 17.76 -11.31 -6.50
N ALA A 101 18.31 -10.75 -7.57
CA ALA A 101 19.23 -9.60 -7.47
C ALA A 101 18.56 -8.35 -6.89
N CYS A 102 17.31 -8.06 -7.30
CA CYS A 102 16.50 -6.98 -6.74
C CYS A 102 16.32 -7.15 -5.23
N ASN A 103 15.97 -8.35 -4.77
CA ASN A 103 15.79 -8.63 -3.34
C ASN A 103 17.07 -8.37 -2.54
N VAL A 104 18.24 -8.80 -3.04
CA VAL A 104 19.55 -8.52 -2.40
C VAL A 104 19.77 -7.01 -2.22
N LEU A 105 19.54 -6.21 -3.27
CA LEU A 105 19.72 -4.76 -3.19
C LEU A 105 18.73 -4.11 -2.22
N VAL A 106 17.47 -4.54 -2.23
CA VAL A 106 16.44 -4.02 -1.31
C VAL A 106 16.79 -4.37 0.14
N THR A 107 17.26 -5.59 0.42
CA THR A 107 17.69 -6.00 1.76
C THR A 107 18.86 -5.16 2.27
N LEU A 108 19.83 -4.85 1.40
CA LEU A 108 20.92 -3.94 1.76
C LEU A 108 20.42 -2.49 1.94
N ALA A 109 19.50 -2.04 1.10
CA ALA A 109 18.93 -0.70 1.17
C ALA A 109 18.07 -0.44 2.41
N LYS A 110 17.54 -1.49 3.06
CA LYS A 110 16.88 -1.35 4.37
C LYS A 110 17.84 -0.85 5.47
N ARG A 111 19.15 -0.98 5.28
CA ARG A 111 20.17 -0.53 6.23
C ARG A 111 20.59 0.90 5.91
N SER A 112 20.49 1.81 6.87
CA SER A 112 20.83 3.22 6.71
C SER A 112 22.28 3.47 6.24
N GLN A 113 23.22 2.59 6.60
CA GLN A 113 24.62 2.66 6.17
C GLN A 113 24.81 2.38 4.67
N PHE A 114 23.98 1.51 4.07
CA PHE A 114 24.20 1.03 2.70
C PHE A 114 23.19 1.58 1.68
N VAL A 115 22.08 2.18 2.13
CA VAL A 115 21.08 2.74 1.21
C VAL A 115 21.68 3.75 0.22
N GLY A 116 22.59 4.61 0.68
CA GLY A 116 23.26 5.57 -0.21
C GLY A 116 24.04 4.87 -1.33
N HIS A 117 24.83 3.86 -1.00
CA HIS A 117 25.59 3.06 -1.96
C HIS A 117 24.69 2.30 -2.95
N VAL A 118 23.58 1.74 -2.48
CA VAL A 118 22.60 1.07 -3.35
C VAL A 118 21.98 2.07 -4.32
N MET A 119 21.57 3.25 -3.83
CA MET A 119 20.96 4.30 -4.66
C MET A 119 21.93 4.82 -5.71
N GLU A 120 23.20 5.05 -5.36
CA GLU A 120 24.25 5.43 -6.30
C GLU A 120 24.44 4.38 -7.41
N ALA A 121 24.51 3.09 -7.05
CA ALA A 121 24.65 2.01 -8.02
C ALA A 121 23.45 1.91 -8.98
N LEU A 122 22.22 2.10 -8.48
CA LEU A 122 21.01 2.14 -9.30
C LEU A 122 21.00 3.36 -10.25
N LEU A 123 21.35 4.54 -9.75
CA LEU A 123 21.37 5.77 -10.54
C LEU A 123 22.48 5.78 -11.61
N GLN A 124 23.57 5.04 -11.41
CA GLN A 124 24.57 4.80 -12.47
C GLN A 124 23.98 4.00 -13.64
N LYS A 125 23.03 3.10 -13.38
CA LYS A 125 22.30 2.35 -14.42
C LYS A 125 21.11 3.11 -15.01
N PHE A 126 20.81 4.29 -14.50
CA PHE A 126 19.78 5.18 -15.01
C PHE A 126 20.31 6.62 -15.10
N PRO A 127 21.27 6.93 -16.00
CA PRO A 127 21.93 8.24 -16.06
C PRO A 127 20.97 9.36 -16.53
N PRO A 128 21.28 10.64 -16.24
CA PRO A 128 20.37 11.74 -16.52
C PRO A 128 20.31 12.08 -18.02
N GLY A 129 19.21 12.71 -18.44
CA GLY A 129 19.00 13.16 -19.81
C GLY A 129 18.70 12.04 -20.82
N GLN A 130 18.44 10.82 -20.36
CA GLN A 130 18.01 9.73 -21.23
C GLN A 130 16.52 9.83 -21.56
N THR A 131 16.17 9.47 -22.80
CA THR A 131 14.78 9.30 -23.25
C THR A 131 14.36 7.83 -23.29
N SER A 132 15.33 6.91 -23.26
CA SER A 132 15.09 5.47 -23.15
C SER A 132 14.92 5.06 -21.70
N SER A 133 13.98 4.16 -21.43
CA SER A 133 13.80 3.57 -20.11
C SER A 133 15.03 2.75 -19.70
N PRO A 134 15.48 2.81 -18.44
CA PRO A 134 16.46 1.86 -17.91
C PRO A 134 15.83 0.46 -17.88
N HIS A 135 16.68 -0.55 -17.64
CA HIS A 135 16.22 -1.93 -17.50
C HIS A 135 15.10 -2.04 -16.46
N ARG A 136 14.06 -2.84 -16.76
CA ARG A 136 12.83 -2.92 -15.95
C ARG A 136 13.10 -3.11 -14.45
N TYR A 137 14.05 -3.98 -14.11
CA TYR A 137 14.34 -4.26 -12.71
C TYR A 137 15.04 -3.12 -11.98
N ILE A 138 15.73 -2.19 -12.67
CA ILE A 138 16.22 -0.96 -12.03
C ILE A 138 15.04 -0.13 -11.52
N ILE A 139 13.96 -0.05 -12.31
CA ILE A 139 12.73 0.66 -11.95
C ILE A 139 12.05 -0.02 -10.76
N LEU A 140 11.90 -1.35 -10.82
CA LEU A 140 11.27 -2.12 -9.75
C LEU A 140 12.10 -2.10 -8.46
N THR A 141 13.43 -2.09 -8.53
CA THR A 141 14.27 -1.94 -7.34
C THR A 141 14.13 -0.54 -6.75
N LEU A 142 14.10 0.53 -7.56
CA LEU A 142 13.81 1.87 -7.05
C LEU A 142 12.45 1.93 -6.33
N ALA A 143 11.42 1.29 -6.90
CA ALA A 143 10.10 1.17 -6.28
C ALA A 143 10.18 0.45 -4.92
N ASN A 144 10.79 -0.73 -4.87
CA ASN A 144 10.88 -1.54 -3.65
C ASN A 144 11.75 -0.89 -2.57
N VAL A 145 12.79 -0.14 -2.95
CA VAL A 145 13.58 0.65 -1.98
C VAL A 145 12.72 1.76 -1.39
N ALA A 146 11.90 2.44 -2.21
CA ALA A 146 10.96 3.46 -1.73
C ALA A 146 9.91 2.89 -0.76
N GLU A 147 9.40 1.67 -1.01
CA GLU A 147 8.42 0.98 -0.16
C GLU A 147 9.00 0.49 1.18
N HIS A 148 10.28 0.16 1.23
CA HIS A 148 10.90 -0.46 2.42
C HIS A 148 11.84 0.47 3.20
N ASN A 149 12.25 1.59 2.61
CA ASN A 149 13.08 2.58 3.28
C ASN A 149 12.81 3.99 2.71
N ALA A 150 11.63 4.54 3.01
CA ALA A 150 11.26 5.89 2.59
C ALA A 150 12.27 6.96 3.05
N ILE A 151 12.78 6.84 4.29
CA ILE A 151 13.75 7.78 4.88
C ILE A 151 15.05 7.84 4.08
N GLY A 152 15.60 6.67 3.72
CA GLY A 152 16.83 6.59 2.92
C GLY A 152 16.63 6.89 1.44
N PHE A 153 15.41 6.71 0.91
CA PHE A 153 15.09 6.89 -0.51
C PHE A 153 14.82 8.36 -0.89
N VAL A 154 14.00 9.08 -0.13
CA VAL A 154 13.54 10.44 -0.46
C VAL A 154 14.67 11.45 -0.74
N PRO A 155 15.85 11.41 -0.09
CA PRO A 155 16.98 12.27 -0.45
C PRO A 155 17.43 12.20 -1.93
N PHE A 156 17.16 11.08 -2.61
CA PHE A 156 17.49 10.88 -4.03
C PHE A 156 16.33 11.20 -4.97
N LEU A 157 15.11 11.40 -4.46
CA LEU A 157 13.88 11.46 -5.25
C LEU A 157 13.87 12.63 -6.25
N THR A 158 14.44 13.78 -5.90
CA THR A 158 14.51 14.93 -6.81
C THR A 158 15.30 14.60 -8.08
N ASP A 159 16.45 13.94 -7.92
CA ASP A 159 17.28 13.50 -9.05
C ASP A 159 16.53 12.42 -9.85
N ILE A 160 15.96 11.41 -9.18
CA ILE A 160 15.18 10.35 -9.83
C ILE A 160 14.07 10.94 -10.70
N LEU A 161 13.21 11.81 -10.14
CA LEU A 161 12.08 12.38 -10.87
C LEU A 161 12.54 13.17 -12.10
N SER A 162 13.64 13.93 -12.02
CA SER A 162 14.18 14.65 -13.18
C SER A 162 14.48 13.72 -14.38
N ARG A 163 14.92 12.49 -14.10
CA ARG A 163 15.21 11.47 -15.11
C ARG A 163 13.92 10.79 -15.58
N VAL A 164 13.00 10.51 -14.65
CA VAL A 164 11.69 9.89 -14.96
C VAL A 164 10.89 10.73 -15.93
N ILE A 165 10.79 12.05 -15.70
CA ILE A 165 10.01 12.95 -16.57
C ILE A 165 10.51 12.93 -18.02
N SER A 166 11.82 12.77 -18.23
CA SER A 166 12.42 12.67 -19.57
C SER A 166 12.04 11.36 -20.29
N VAL A 167 11.75 10.30 -19.55
CA VAL A 167 11.48 8.94 -20.08
C VAL A 167 9.99 8.68 -20.28
N LEU A 168 9.13 9.15 -19.37
CA LEU A 168 7.70 8.81 -19.35
C LEU A 168 6.96 8.99 -20.69
N PRO A 169 7.16 10.09 -21.45
CA PRO A 169 6.48 10.28 -22.73
C PRO A 169 6.83 9.22 -23.79
N HIS A 170 7.93 8.50 -23.61
CA HIS A 170 8.45 7.54 -24.57
C HIS A 170 8.13 6.08 -24.23
N ILE A 171 7.42 5.82 -23.12
CA ILE A 171 7.05 4.47 -22.69
C ILE A 171 5.91 3.91 -23.54
N LYS A 172 6.18 2.84 -24.29
CA LYS A 172 5.23 2.22 -25.23
C LYS A 172 4.75 0.82 -24.83
N THR A 173 5.55 0.03 -24.13
CA THR A 173 5.21 -1.37 -23.83
C THR A 173 4.60 -1.50 -22.43
N ASP A 174 3.65 -2.44 -22.30
CA ASP A 174 2.88 -2.64 -21.07
C ASP A 174 3.76 -3.06 -19.88
N ILE A 175 4.87 -3.77 -20.13
CA ILE A 175 5.85 -4.15 -19.10
C ILE A 175 6.46 -2.92 -18.41
N TYR A 176 6.87 -1.90 -19.18
CA TYR A 176 7.42 -0.67 -18.62
C TYR A 176 6.34 0.25 -18.06
N ARG A 177 5.13 0.27 -18.64
CA ARG A 177 3.99 1.00 -18.05
C ARG A 177 3.67 0.49 -16.65
N TYR A 178 3.62 -0.82 -16.47
CA TYR A 178 3.44 -1.43 -15.16
C TYR A 178 4.56 -1.01 -14.20
N ALA A 179 5.82 -1.21 -14.59
CA ALA A 179 6.97 -0.90 -13.72
C ALA A 179 7.02 0.57 -13.30
N TRP A 180 6.77 1.51 -14.23
CA TRP A 180 6.75 2.93 -13.90
C TRP A 180 5.52 3.36 -13.11
N ALA A 181 4.34 2.77 -13.35
CA ALA A 181 3.16 3.02 -12.52
C ALA A 181 3.42 2.59 -11.07
N HIS A 182 3.97 1.39 -10.88
CA HIS A 182 4.35 0.85 -9.58
C HIS A 182 5.41 1.72 -8.88
N ALA A 183 6.45 2.15 -9.60
CA ALA A 183 7.48 3.03 -9.05
C ALA A 183 6.94 4.41 -8.65
N LEU A 184 6.19 5.09 -9.53
CA LEU A 184 5.63 6.41 -9.22
C LEU A 184 4.67 6.38 -8.03
N ARG A 185 3.85 5.33 -7.93
CA ARG A 185 3.00 5.07 -6.75
C ARG A 185 3.86 4.98 -5.48
N SER A 186 4.88 4.14 -5.51
CA SER A 186 5.80 3.93 -4.38
C SER A 186 6.56 5.21 -4.00
N PHE A 187 6.91 6.04 -4.98
CA PHE A 187 7.57 7.33 -4.72
C PHE A 187 6.63 8.28 -3.99
N CYS A 188 5.36 8.38 -4.40
CA CYS A 188 4.35 9.19 -3.70
C CYS A 188 4.13 8.71 -2.26
N GLU A 189 4.03 7.39 -2.05
CA GLU A 189 3.90 6.78 -0.72
C GLU A 189 5.12 7.10 0.15
N SER A 190 6.34 6.95 -0.39
CA SER A 190 7.57 7.24 0.34
C SER A 190 7.65 8.70 0.80
N VAL A 191 7.15 9.66 0.01
CA VAL A 191 7.09 11.07 0.42
C VAL A 191 6.16 11.24 1.62
N ARG A 192 4.99 10.59 1.62
CA ARG A 192 4.04 10.66 2.74
C ARG A 192 4.55 9.99 4.00
N GLU A 193 5.20 8.84 3.86
CA GLU A 193 5.84 8.14 4.98
C GLU A 193 6.99 8.98 5.57
N TYR A 194 7.83 9.54 4.71
CA TYR A 194 8.92 10.44 5.11
C TYR A 194 8.41 11.66 5.89
N ILE A 195 7.34 12.29 5.39
CA ILE A 195 6.69 13.41 6.06
C ILE A 195 6.15 12.99 7.43
N SER A 196 5.46 11.85 7.51
CA SER A 196 4.88 11.34 8.77
C SER A 196 5.97 11.04 9.80
N ALA A 197 7.05 10.37 9.40
CA ALA A 197 8.20 10.09 10.26
C ALA A 197 8.90 11.37 10.75
N SER A 198 8.98 12.39 9.89
CA SER A 198 9.56 13.70 10.24
C SER A 198 8.70 14.50 11.23
N THR A 199 7.39 14.26 11.29
CA THR A 199 6.49 14.93 12.26
C THR A 199 6.53 14.27 13.64
N VAL A 200 6.66 12.95 13.71
CA VAL A 200 6.73 12.22 14.99
C VAL A 200 8.00 12.60 15.75
N THR A 201 9.14 12.62 15.06
CA THR A 201 10.44 12.97 15.66
C THR A 201 10.47 14.38 16.25
N LYS A 202 9.83 15.38 15.62
CA LYS A 202 9.74 16.74 16.21
C LYS A 202 8.93 16.77 17.51
N THR A 203 7.84 16.01 17.59
CA THR A 203 6.96 15.99 18.76
C THR A 203 7.65 15.37 19.99
N GLU A 204 8.51 14.36 19.79
CA GLU A 204 9.31 13.74 20.87
C GLU A 204 10.46 14.64 21.36
N CYS A 205 10.99 15.50 20.48
CA CYS A 205 12.04 16.46 20.82
C CYS A 205 11.50 17.65 21.63
N ASP A 206 10.27 18.09 21.33
CA ASP A 206 9.64 19.23 22.01
C ASP A 206 9.09 18.87 23.41
N ASP A 207 8.80 17.58 23.67
CA ASP A 207 8.36 17.09 25.00
C ASP A 207 9.54 16.70 25.91
N SER A 208 10.73 16.53 25.33
CA SER A 208 11.98 16.32 26.06
C SER A 208 12.62 17.66 26.39
N GLY A 209 12.14 18.32 27.45
CA GLY A 209 12.71 19.56 27.98
C GLY A 209 14.17 19.42 28.40
N CYS A 210 15.10 19.48 27.43
CA CYS A 210 16.53 19.52 27.65
C CYS A 210 17.04 20.91 27.29
N ASN A 211 17.42 21.65 28.33
CA ASN A 211 18.08 22.94 28.24
C ASN A 211 19.29 22.92 27.30
N ASP A 212 19.45 24.04 26.60
CA ASP A 212 20.58 24.44 25.79
C ASP A 212 21.96 24.23 26.46
N ASP A 213 22.95 24.18 25.57
CA ASP A 213 24.40 24.10 25.78
C ASP A 213 24.97 22.70 26.00
N TYR A 214 25.43 22.04 24.92
CA TYR A 214 26.80 21.49 24.80
C TYR A 214 27.02 20.82 23.43
N ALA A 215 28.21 21.07 22.86
CA ALA A 215 28.90 20.34 21.78
C ALA A 215 28.58 20.67 20.30
N LYS A 216 29.27 21.71 19.81
CA LYS A 216 29.83 21.77 18.44
C LYS A 216 30.91 20.71 18.27
N ASN A 217 30.70 19.75 17.37
CA ASN A 217 31.64 19.24 16.35
C ASN A 217 31.32 17.77 16.03
N GLU A 218 30.72 17.51 14.87
CA GLU A 218 31.12 16.37 14.03
C GLU A 218 30.60 16.52 12.59
N ARG A 219 31.29 15.85 11.67
CA ARG A 219 31.52 16.21 10.27
C ARG A 219 30.28 16.06 9.36
N THR A 220 30.08 17.10 8.55
CA THR A 220 29.49 17.19 7.21
C THR A 220 29.06 15.87 6.53
N THR A 221 27.85 15.39 6.84
CA THR A 221 26.96 14.76 5.86
C THR A 221 25.83 15.73 5.56
N ARG A 222 25.41 15.83 4.29
CA ARG A 222 24.41 16.80 3.80
C ARG A 222 23.09 16.68 4.57
N SER A 223 22.96 17.44 5.66
CA SER A 223 21.69 17.72 6.32
C SER A 223 20.91 18.67 5.42
N GLN A 224 20.12 18.11 4.51
CA GLN A 224 19.13 18.85 3.75
C GLN A 224 17.91 19.07 4.66
N THR A 225 17.81 20.30 5.18
CA THR A 225 16.63 21.01 5.68
C THR A 225 15.34 20.19 5.80
N CYS A 226 14.98 19.81 7.03
CA CYS A 226 13.68 19.24 7.41
C CYS A 226 12.58 20.32 7.35
N GLY A 227 12.04 20.56 6.16
CA GLY A 227 10.89 21.44 5.95
C GLY A 227 9.60 20.89 6.57
N GLU A 228 8.62 21.75 6.82
CA GLU A 228 7.27 21.32 7.23
C GLU A 228 6.66 20.32 6.24
N PRO A 229 5.74 19.43 6.67
CA PRO A 229 5.04 18.45 5.82
C PRO A 229 4.57 18.98 4.47
N LYS A 230 3.94 20.17 4.48
CA LYS A 230 3.41 20.83 3.28
C LYS A 230 4.52 21.39 2.37
N ILE A 231 5.71 21.67 2.90
CA ILE A 231 6.86 22.19 2.13
C ILE A 231 7.54 21.04 1.37
N VAL A 232 7.73 19.88 2.01
CA VAL A 232 8.34 18.71 1.36
C VAL A 232 7.47 18.22 0.21
N GLN A 233 6.15 18.13 0.42
CA GLN A 233 5.22 17.72 -0.64
C GLN A 233 5.20 18.70 -1.82
N LYS A 234 5.26 20.02 -1.53
CA LYS A 234 5.30 21.08 -2.56
C LYS A 234 6.51 20.97 -3.48
N ASN A 235 7.64 20.45 -3.01
CA ASN A 235 8.86 20.32 -3.80
C ASN A 235 8.73 19.35 -5.00
N TYR A 236 7.72 18.47 -4.97
CA TYR A 236 7.54 17.43 -5.98
C TYR A 236 6.30 17.63 -6.87
N VAL A 237 5.50 18.67 -6.61
CA VAL A 237 4.21 18.89 -7.30
C VAL A 237 4.40 18.98 -8.81
N ASP A 238 5.35 19.79 -9.27
CA ASP A 238 5.58 20.01 -10.70
C ASP A 238 5.94 18.72 -11.44
N GLN A 239 6.83 17.89 -10.86
CA GLN A 239 7.21 16.62 -11.48
C GLN A 239 6.06 15.61 -11.44
N MET A 240 5.31 15.54 -10.33
CA MET A 240 4.14 14.65 -10.25
C MET A 240 3.03 15.06 -11.22
N GLU A 241 2.85 16.36 -11.44
CA GLU A 241 1.94 16.90 -12.47
C GLU A 241 2.37 16.52 -13.89
N LEU A 242 3.67 16.52 -14.18
CA LEU A 242 4.20 16.05 -15.46
C LEU A 242 4.06 14.52 -15.64
N ALA A 243 4.11 13.77 -14.54
CA ALA A 243 3.91 12.32 -14.56
C ALA A 243 2.44 11.91 -14.73
N TYR A 244 1.49 12.77 -14.33
CA TYR A 244 0.06 12.46 -14.34
C TYR A 244 -0.47 12.12 -15.74
N GLU A 245 -0.22 12.94 -16.78
CA GLU A 245 -0.78 12.69 -18.12
C GLU A 245 -0.31 11.36 -18.74
N PRO A 246 1.00 11.02 -18.72
CA PRO A 246 1.46 9.71 -19.17
C PRO A 246 0.75 8.56 -18.46
N VAL A 247 0.69 8.59 -17.12
CA VAL A 247 0.07 7.51 -16.33
C VAL A 247 -1.44 7.44 -16.59
N PHE A 248 -2.11 8.58 -16.73
CA PHE A 248 -3.55 8.65 -17.00
C PHE A 248 -3.89 7.94 -18.31
N SER A 249 -3.04 8.09 -19.34
CA SER A 249 -3.22 7.38 -20.61
C SER A 249 -3.17 5.84 -20.44
N TRP A 250 -2.42 5.33 -19.45
CA TRP A 250 -2.25 3.90 -19.19
C TRP A 250 -3.47 3.25 -18.53
N LEU A 251 -4.44 4.03 -18.02
CA LEU A 251 -5.75 3.53 -17.61
C LEU A 251 -6.51 2.83 -18.75
N SER A 252 -6.13 3.13 -20.00
CA SER A 252 -6.66 2.51 -21.22
C SER A 252 -5.76 1.44 -21.84
N ALA A 253 -4.68 1.03 -21.15
CA ALA A 253 -3.74 0.02 -21.64
C ALA A 253 -4.44 -1.32 -21.95
N LYS A 254 -3.85 -2.14 -22.82
CA LYS A 254 -4.42 -3.44 -23.20
C LYS A 254 -4.36 -4.43 -22.05
N ASP A 255 -3.23 -4.48 -21.37
CA ASP A 255 -3.00 -5.34 -20.21
C ASP A 255 -3.84 -4.89 -18.99
N VAL A 256 -4.54 -5.85 -18.37
CA VAL A 256 -5.38 -5.63 -17.18
C VAL A 256 -4.56 -5.19 -15.97
N LYS A 257 -3.37 -5.78 -15.77
CA LYS A 257 -2.47 -5.46 -14.64
C LYS A 257 -1.95 -4.03 -14.75
N VAL A 258 -1.62 -3.58 -15.96
CA VAL A 258 -1.24 -2.19 -16.20
C VAL A 258 -2.37 -1.25 -15.82
N ARG A 259 -3.62 -1.55 -16.21
CA ARG A 259 -4.77 -0.72 -15.85
C ARG A 259 -5.00 -0.68 -14.33
N ALA A 260 -4.83 -1.80 -13.63
CA ALA A 260 -4.97 -1.87 -12.18
C ALA A 260 -3.90 -1.04 -11.46
N GLU A 261 -2.62 -1.21 -11.85
CA GLU A 261 -1.50 -0.47 -11.25
C GLU A 261 -1.55 1.02 -11.59
N ALA A 262 -1.91 1.38 -12.83
CA ALA A 262 -2.09 2.76 -13.24
C ALA A 262 -3.24 3.45 -12.47
N ALA A 263 -4.33 2.74 -12.19
CA ALA A 263 -5.41 3.27 -11.36
C ALA A 263 -4.95 3.55 -9.93
N ASN A 264 -4.14 2.67 -9.35
CA ASN A 264 -3.56 2.88 -8.02
C ASN A 264 -2.61 4.09 -8.01
N CYS A 265 -1.70 4.14 -8.99
CA CYS A 265 -0.75 5.23 -9.17
C CYS A 265 -1.46 6.59 -9.37
N ILE A 266 -2.52 6.66 -10.18
CA ILE A 266 -3.30 7.89 -10.35
C ILE A 266 -3.95 8.33 -9.04
N GLY A 267 -4.45 7.39 -8.23
CA GLY A 267 -4.97 7.69 -6.90
C GLY A 267 -3.92 8.34 -6.00
N GLU A 268 -2.71 7.79 -5.93
CA GLU A 268 -1.59 8.38 -5.18
C GLU A 268 -1.16 9.74 -5.75
N LEU A 269 -1.12 9.90 -7.08
CA LEU A 269 -0.80 11.18 -7.71
C LEU A 269 -1.85 12.25 -7.40
N CYS A 270 -3.13 11.88 -7.21
CA CYS A 270 -4.17 12.84 -6.79
C CYS A 270 -3.85 13.52 -5.46
N LEU A 271 -3.08 12.87 -4.57
CA LEU A 271 -2.62 13.48 -3.32
C LEU A 271 -1.48 14.49 -3.54
N MET A 272 -0.77 14.41 -4.66
CA MET A 272 0.43 15.19 -4.94
C MET A 272 0.20 16.35 -5.91
N ILE A 273 -0.80 16.27 -6.79
CA ILE A 273 -1.12 17.33 -7.76
C ILE A 273 -1.90 18.49 -7.11
N SER A 274 -2.03 19.61 -7.83
CA SER A 274 -2.81 20.74 -7.34
C SER A 274 -4.32 20.42 -7.20
N PRO A 275 -5.00 20.93 -6.16
CA PRO A 275 -6.46 20.73 -5.98
C PRO A 275 -7.28 21.19 -7.19
N LYS A 276 -6.84 22.27 -7.85
CA LYS A 276 -7.48 22.78 -9.07
C LYS A 276 -7.50 21.72 -10.17
N ARG A 277 -6.35 21.09 -10.45
CA ARG A 277 -6.25 20.04 -11.47
C ARG A 277 -7.09 18.83 -11.13
N LEU A 278 -7.12 18.43 -9.86
CA LEU A 278 -7.99 17.34 -9.39
C LEU A 278 -9.46 17.60 -9.73
N VAL A 279 -9.95 18.81 -9.44
CA VAL A 279 -11.34 19.21 -9.73
C VAL A 279 -11.62 19.22 -11.23
N ASP A 280 -10.69 19.74 -12.04
CA ASP A 280 -10.82 19.79 -13.50
C ASP A 280 -10.92 18.37 -14.12
N GLU A 281 -10.15 17.41 -13.59
CA GLU A 281 -10.10 16.03 -14.09
C GLU A 281 -11.17 15.10 -13.51
N MET A 282 -11.75 15.45 -12.35
CA MET A 282 -12.65 14.59 -11.60
C MET A 282 -13.80 14.02 -12.44
N ARG A 283 -14.42 14.85 -13.29
CA ARG A 283 -15.53 14.45 -14.18
C ARG A 283 -15.13 13.30 -15.10
N ARG A 284 -13.88 13.26 -15.55
CA ARG A 284 -13.32 12.23 -16.44
C ARG A 284 -12.81 11.04 -15.63
N LEU A 285 -12.12 11.30 -14.53
CA LEU A 285 -11.44 10.29 -13.72
C LEU A 285 -12.41 9.34 -13.02
N ILE A 286 -13.46 9.85 -12.36
CA ILE A 286 -14.37 9.03 -11.55
C ILE A 286 -15.04 7.94 -12.41
N PRO A 287 -15.70 8.25 -13.56
CA PRO A 287 -16.31 7.21 -14.38
C PRO A 287 -15.33 6.13 -14.84
N ILE A 288 -14.07 6.52 -15.13
CA ILE A 288 -13.02 5.58 -15.53
C ILE A 288 -12.67 4.65 -14.37
N LEU A 289 -12.38 5.19 -13.17
CA LEU A 289 -12.04 4.40 -11.98
C LEU A 289 -13.18 3.45 -11.60
N LEU A 290 -14.43 3.93 -11.60
CA LEU A 290 -15.60 3.09 -11.28
C LEU A 290 -15.79 1.97 -12.31
N ASN A 291 -15.60 2.25 -13.59
CA ASN A 291 -15.66 1.23 -14.63
C ASN A 291 -14.51 0.21 -14.52
N LEU A 292 -13.29 0.66 -14.20
CA LEU A 292 -12.16 -0.25 -13.96
C LEU A 292 -12.41 -1.15 -12.75
N HIS A 293 -12.89 -0.57 -11.66
CA HIS A 293 -13.22 -1.29 -10.43
C HIS A 293 -14.24 -2.42 -10.67
N ARG A 294 -15.22 -2.21 -11.56
CA ARG A 294 -16.23 -3.22 -11.91
C ARG A 294 -15.71 -4.29 -12.89
N LYS A 295 -14.70 -3.98 -13.71
CA LYS A 295 -14.19 -4.88 -14.77
C LYS A 295 -13.00 -5.72 -14.33
N ILE A 296 -12.22 -5.22 -13.38
CA ILE A 296 -10.99 -5.85 -12.92
C ILE A 296 -11.31 -6.71 -11.70
N ASN A 297 -11.14 -8.03 -11.83
CA ASN A 297 -11.33 -8.98 -10.73
C ASN A 297 -9.98 -9.36 -10.10
N THR A 298 -9.00 -9.68 -10.94
CA THR A 298 -7.61 -9.90 -10.51
C THR A 298 -6.99 -8.56 -10.16
N ASP A 299 -6.48 -8.41 -8.94
CA ASP A 299 -5.89 -7.17 -8.43
C ASP A 299 -6.88 -5.99 -8.31
N GLN A 300 -8.18 -6.27 -8.15
CA GLN A 300 -9.21 -5.24 -7.90
C GLN A 300 -8.85 -4.31 -6.74
N HIS A 301 -8.14 -4.81 -5.73
CA HIS A 301 -7.72 -4.06 -4.55
C HIS A 301 -6.85 -2.85 -4.90
N LEU A 302 -6.04 -2.92 -5.96
CA LEU A 302 -5.22 -1.80 -6.42
C LEU A 302 -6.11 -0.64 -6.93
N VAL A 303 -7.19 -0.96 -7.64
CA VAL A 303 -8.15 0.05 -8.11
C VAL A 303 -8.91 0.66 -6.93
N THR A 304 -9.29 -0.17 -5.96
CA THR A 304 -9.97 0.30 -4.73
C THR A 304 -9.05 1.19 -3.89
N GLN A 305 -7.76 0.85 -3.77
CA GLN A 305 -6.75 1.69 -3.14
C GLN A 305 -6.63 3.04 -3.84
N GLY A 306 -6.51 3.04 -5.18
CA GLY A 306 -6.45 4.26 -5.97
C GLY A 306 -7.69 5.15 -5.78
N LEU A 307 -8.88 4.56 -5.78
CA LEU A 307 -10.13 5.28 -5.53
C LEU A 307 -10.16 5.89 -4.11
N CYS A 308 -9.63 5.17 -3.13
CA CYS A 308 -9.57 5.65 -1.75
C CYS A 308 -8.59 6.82 -1.59
N ARG A 309 -7.42 6.77 -2.25
CA ARG A 309 -6.46 7.90 -2.27
C ARG A 309 -6.99 9.12 -3.01
N PHE A 310 -7.73 8.90 -4.10
CA PHE A 310 -8.50 9.95 -4.74
C PHE A 310 -9.52 10.58 -3.76
N LEU A 311 -10.28 9.76 -3.02
CA LEU A 311 -11.22 10.25 -2.01
C LEU A 311 -10.52 11.04 -0.89
N GLU A 312 -9.34 10.61 -0.44
CA GLU A 312 -8.55 11.34 0.56
C GLU A 312 -8.23 12.76 0.07
N SER A 313 -7.76 12.87 -1.17
CA SER A 313 -7.45 14.17 -1.76
C SER A 313 -8.70 15.04 -1.96
N ALA A 314 -9.78 14.45 -2.48
CA ALA A 314 -11.02 15.17 -2.78
C ALA A 314 -11.81 15.58 -1.52
N CYS A 315 -11.76 14.79 -0.44
CA CYS A 315 -12.41 15.14 0.82
C CYS A 315 -11.63 16.19 1.62
N ALA A 316 -10.31 16.30 1.41
CA ALA A 316 -9.48 17.32 2.06
C ALA A 316 -9.81 18.76 1.62
N ASP A 317 -10.43 18.96 0.46
CA ASP A 317 -10.92 20.27 -0.01
C ASP A 317 -12.45 20.32 0.04
N GLU A 318 -13.00 21.12 0.96
CA GLU A 318 -14.45 21.33 1.10
C GLU A 318 -15.10 21.93 -0.15
N ASN A 319 -14.34 22.62 -1.01
CA ASN A 319 -14.86 23.19 -2.25
C ASN A 319 -14.90 22.19 -3.40
N CYS A 320 -14.28 21.02 -3.25
CA CYS A 320 -14.28 19.99 -4.29
C CYS A 320 -15.73 19.50 -4.53
N PRO A 321 -16.26 19.49 -5.77
CA PRO A 321 -17.66 19.16 -6.05
C PRO A 321 -17.92 17.64 -6.07
N LEU A 322 -17.43 16.92 -5.06
CA LEU A 322 -17.51 15.46 -4.93
C LEU A 322 -18.93 14.96 -4.64
N ASP A 323 -19.81 15.81 -4.09
CA ASP A 323 -21.20 15.50 -3.77
C ASP A 323 -21.97 14.85 -4.92
N ALA A 324 -21.76 15.32 -6.15
CA ALA A 324 -22.45 14.84 -7.35
C ALA A 324 -22.09 13.39 -7.72
N TYR A 325 -20.98 12.88 -7.20
CA TYR A 325 -20.44 11.55 -7.52
C TYR A 325 -20.48 10.59 -6.34
N LEU A 326 -20.76 11.09 -5.13
CA LEU A 326 -20.68 10.33 -3.89
C LEU A 326 -21.52 9.05 -3.97
N GLU A 327 -22.79 9.16 -4.35
CA GLU A 327 -23.69 8.00 -4.40
C GLU A 327 -23.21 6.91 -5.39
N ASP A 328 -22.69 7.29 -6.56
CA ASP A 328 -22.13 6.35 -7.54
C ASP A 328 -20.89 5.62 -7.00
N ILE A 329 -20.04 6.35 -6.27
CA ILE A 329 -18.85 5.79 -5.60
C ILE A 329 -19.28 4.81 -4.50
N LEU A 330 -20.19 5.21 -3.62
CA LEU A 330 -20.69 4.35 -2.53
C LEU A 330 -21.34 3.09 -3.10
N ASN A 331 -22.17 3.20 -4.15
CA ASN A 331 -22.81 2.05 -4.78
C ASN A 331 -21.80 1.12 -5.48
N ALA A 332 -20.69 1.63 -6.01
CA ALA A 332 -19.64 0.80 -6.59
C ALA A 332 -18.85 0.03 -5.54
N LEU A 333 -18.59 0.64 -4.38
CA LEU A 333 -17.82 0.05 -3.28
C LEU A 333 -18.63 -0.91 -2.40
N PHE A 334 -19.92 -0.63 -2.22
CA PHE A 334 -20.79 -1.37 -1.30
C PHE A 334 -20.84 -2.89 -1.55
N PRO A 335 -20.77 -3.40 -2.80
CA PRO A 335 -20.66 -4.84 -3.04
C PRO A 335 -19.48 -5.55 -2.36
N LEU A 336 -18.39 -4.84 -2.06
CA LEU A 336 -17.21 -5.42 -1.42
C LEU A 336 -17.39 -5.65 0.10
N VAL A 337 -18.39 -5.02 0.73
CA VAL A 337 -18.58 -5.08 2.19
C VAL A 337 -19.48 -6.23 2.65
N TYR A 338 -20.09 -6.96 1.70
CA TYR A 338 -21.02 -8.07 1.98
C TYR A 338 -20.34 -9.35 2.48
N SER A 339 -19.06 -9.54 2.19
CA SER A 339 -18.39 -10.83 2.36
C SER A 339 -18.30 -11.24 3.83
N VAL A 340 -18.88 -12.39 4.16
CA VAL A 340 -18.67 -13.11 5.43
C VAL A 340 -17.48 -14.03 5.19
N VAL A 341 -16.40 -13.81 5.95
CA VAL A 341 -15.11 -14.47 5.74
C VAL A 341 -15.21 -15.96 6.10
N GLU A 342 -15.25 -16.83 5.10
CA GLU A 342 -14.80 -18.23 5.22
C GLU A 342 -13.30 -18.28 4.85
N GLN A 343 -12.47 -18.80 5.76
CA GLN A 343 -11.01 -18.79 5.65
C GLN A 343 -10.52 -19.73 4.52
N THR A 344 -10.12 -19.15 3.39
CA THR A 344 -9.52 -19.84 2.21
C THR A 344 -8.49 -18.91 1.54
N VAL A 345 -7.64 -19.35 0.60
CA VAL A 345 -6.70 -18.42 -0.08
C VAL A 345 -7.43 -17.30 -0.85
N ALA A 346 -8.62 -17.59 -1.40
CA ALA A 346 -9.51 -16.57 -1.97
C ALA A 346 -10.00 -15.54 -0.92
N SER A 347 -9.98 -15.90 0.37
CA SER A 347 -10.32 -15.01 1.47
C SER A 347 -9.26 -13.91 1.65
N ASN A 348 -7.98 -14.12 1.33
CA ASN A 348 -6.96 -13.07 1.45
C ASN A 348 -7.19 -11.90 0.48
N ILE A 349 -7.56 -12.19 -0.77
CA ILE A 349 -7.88 -11.16 -1.77
C ILE A 349 -9.19 -10.46 -1.42
N SER A 350 -10.22 -11.23 -1.04
CA SER A 350 -11.51 -10.69 -0.58
C SER A 350 -11.34 -9.81 0.66
N MET A 351 -10.48 -10.18 1.62
CA MET A 351 -10.20 -9.40 2.82
C MET A 351 -9.52 -8.07 2.49
N ARG A 352 -8.51 -8.06 1.59
CA ARG A 352 -7.88 -6.81 1.14
C ARG A 352 -8.89 -5.87 0.49
N ASN A 353 -9.71 -6.39 -0.43
CA ASN A 353 -10.77 -5.61 -1.07
C ASN A 353 -11.77 -5.03 -0.06
N GLN A 354 -12.18 -5.84 0.92
CA GLN A 354 -13.12 -5.42 1.94
C GLN A 354 -12.51 -4.35 2.87
N SER A 355 -11.27 -4.54 3.32
CA SER A 355 -10.56 -3.56 4.16
C SER A 355 -10.41 -2.22 3.45
N GLU A 356 -10.04 -2.22 2.16
CA GLU A 356 -9.94 -1.00 1.38
C GLU A 356 -11.30 -0.35 1.13
N ALA A 357 -12.36 -1.13 0.92
CA ALA A 357 -13.71 -0.58 0.82
C ALA A 357 -14.16 0.11 2.11
N PHE A 358 -13.90 -0.50 3.29
CA PHE A 358 -14.16 0.16 4.57
C PHE A 358 -13.38 1.46 4.72
N ARG A 359 -12.11 1.46 4.30
CA ARG A 359 -11.27 2.66 4.28
C ARG A 359 -11.87 3.77 3.41
N CYS A 360 -12.41 3.45 2.23
CA CYS A 360 -13.12 4.43 1.40
C CYS A 360 -14.32 5.05 2.13
N PHE A 361 -15.14 4.23 2.81
CA PHE A 361 -16.28 4.74 3.58
C PHE A 361 -15.82 5.64 4.73
N HIS A 362 -14.76 5.26 5.44
CA HIS A 362 -14.16 6.08 6.51
C HIS A 362 -13.71 7.44 5.96
N VAL A 363 -12.91 7.44 4.89
CA VAL A 363 -12.40 8.67 4.27
C VAL A 363 -13.55 9.56 3.79
N ALA A 364 -14.55 9.00 3.12
CA ALA A 364 -15.71 9.78 2.69
C ALA A 364 -16.54 10.33 3.87
N ALA A 365 -16.58 9.64 5.01
CA ALA A 365 -17.27 10.08 6.21
C ALA A 365 -16.63 11.31 6.85
N THR A 366 -15.35 11.58 6.61
CA THR A 366 -14.69 12.82 7.09
C THR A 366 -15.38 14.09 6.60
N ARG A 367 -16.10 14.03 5.48
CA ARG A 367 -16.85 15.16 4.88
C ARG A 367 -18.35 14.91 4.73
N PHE A 368 -18.77 13.66 4.50
CA PHE A 368 -20.15 13.32 4.14
C PHE A 368 -20.81 12.33 5.11
N ALA A 369 -20.45 12.39 6.41
CA ALA A 369 -20.95 11.45 7.42
C ALA A 369 -22.49 11.34 7.44
N ASP A 370 -23.22 12.46 7.40
CA ASP A 370 -24.68 12.48 7.36
C ASP A 370 -25.26 11.72 6.16
N LYS A 371 -24.78 12.03 4.94
CA LYS A 371 -25.23 11.39 3.70
C LYS A 371 -24.91 9.89 3.68
N ILE A 372 -23.75 9.51 4.20
CA ILE A 372 -23.35 8.10 4.31
C ILE A 372 -24.23 7.38 5.33
N VAL A 373 -24.52 7.98 6.49
CA VAL A 373 -25.45 7.39 7.47
C VAL A 373 -26.84 7.20 6.84
N TYR A 374 -27.38 8.20 6.14
CA TYR A 374 -28.65 8.05 5.41
C TYR A 374 -28.61 6.92 4.37
N TYR A 375 -27.55 6.86 3.58
CA TYR A 375 -27.34 5.81 2.58
C TYR A 375 -27.35 4.42 3.23
N LEU A 376 -26.63 4.24 4.34
CA LEU A 376 -26.56 2.96 5.06
C LEU A 376 -27.91 2.56 5.67
N LEU A 377 -28.59 3.50 6.32
CA LEU A 377 -29.92 3.27 6.90
C LEU A 377 -30.95 2.85 5.84
N HIS A 378 -30.87 3.41 4.63
CA HIS A 378 -31.70 2.99 3.51
C HIS A 378 -31.32 1.57 3.03
N LYS A 379 -30.03 1.25 2.90
CA LYS A 379 -29.56 -0.11 2.52
C LYS A 379 -29.93 -1.19 3.55
N MET A 380 -30.05 -0.84 4.84
CA MET A 380 -30.51 -1.76 5.89
C MET A 380 -31.97 -2.20 5.73
N GLN A 381 -32.80 -1.37 5.13
CA GLN A 381 -34.22 -1.65 4.89
C GLN A 381 -34.45 -2.47 3.60
N ASN A 382 -33.38 -2.84 2.88
CA ASN A 382 -33.48 -3.65 1.68
C ASN A 382 -33.97 -5.07 1.99
N VAL A 383 -34.75 -5.67 1.08
CA VAL A 383 -35.23 -7.04 1.19
C VAL A 383 -34.07 -8.04 1.29
N GLN A 384 -32.97 -7.81 0.58
CA GLN A 384 -31.83 -8.72 0.55
C GLN A 384 -30.98 -8.63 1.83
N ASP A 385 -30.80 -9.77 2.50
CA ASP A 385 -29.98 -9.86 3.72
C ASP A 385 -28.51 -9.48 3.50
N SER A 386 -27.94 -9.76 2.33
CA SER A 386 -26.58 -9.30 1.98
C SER A 386 -26.44 -7.78 2.06
N SER A 387 -27.41 -7.05 1.51
CA SER A 387 -27.47 -5.59 1.62
C SER A 387 -27.57 -5.12 3.06
N LYS A 388 -28.45 -5.77 3.86
CA LYS A 388 -28.58 -5.44 5.28
C LYS A 388 -27.27 -5.63 6.03
N LEU A 389 -26.63 -6.80 5.87
CA LEU A 389 -25.36 -7.16 6.50
C LEU A 389 -24.23 -6.20 6.11
N GLY A 390 -24.11 -5.85 4.82
CA GLY A 390 -23.13 -4.89 4.34
C GLY A 390 -23.29 -3.53 5.02
N ALA A 391 -24.53 -3.01 5.08
CA ALA A 391 -24.80 -1.74 5.73
C ALA A 391 -24.49 -1.75 7.23
N ILE A 392 -24.83 -2.83 7.93
CA ILE A 392 -24.54 -3.02 9.35
C ILE A 392 -23.02 -3.05 9.59
N ASN A 393 -22.28 -3.79 8.76
CA ASN A 393 -20.83 -3.87 8.87
C ASN A 393 -20.15 -2.51 8.65
N VAL A 394 -20.59 -1.74 7.65
CA VAL A 394 -20.02 -0.40 7.40
C VAL A 394 -20.36 0.55 8.52
N LEU A 395 -21.61 0.59 9.00
CA LEU A 395 -21.98 1.47 10.11
C LEU A 395 -21.18 1.13 11.37
N ARG A 396 -21.03 -0.15 11.71
CA ARG A 396 -20.20 -0.59 12.83
C ARG A 396 -18.73 -0.18 12.65
N HIS A 397 -18.20 -0.31 11.43
CA HIS A 397 -16.84 0.15 11.14
C HIS A 397 -16.71 1.67 11.38
N LEU A 398 -17.65 2.48 10.88
CA LEU A 398 -17.62 3.93 11.04
C LEU A 398 -17.74 4.38 12.50
N LEU A 399 -18.57 3.70 13.31
CA LEU A 399 -18.61 3.97 14.76
C LEU A 399 -17.24 3.77 15.40
N ASN A 400 -16.55 2.68 15.04
CA ASN A 400 -15.26 2.33 15.62
C ASN A 400 -14.07 3.13 15.06
N SER A 401 -14.14 3.61 13.81
CA SER A 401 -13.00 4.25 13.14
C SER A 401 -13.19 5.75 12.92
N ALA A 402 -14.42 6.23 12.76
CA ALA A 402 -14.76 7.60 12.35
C ALA A 402 -15.60 8.34 13.40
N GLY A 403 -15.51 7.97 14.69
CA GLY A 403 -16.24 8.58 15.81
C GLY A 403 -16.37 10.10 15.76
N PRO A 404 -15.25 10.86 15.59
CA PRO A 404 -15.29 12.32 15.56
C PRO A 404 -16.22 12.93 14.50
N TYR A 405 -16.50 12.20 13.42
CA TYR A 405 -17.35 12.66 12.31
C TYR A 405 -18.80 12.15 12.38
N VAL A 406 -19.07 11.15 13.22
CA VAL A 406 -20.39 10.48 13.29
C VAL A 406 -21.11 10.77 14.62
N GLU A 407 -20.40 11.16 15.67
CA GLU A 407 -20.95 11.46 17.00
C GLU A 407 -22.05 12.53 16.98
N ASP A 408 -21.91 13.57 16.17
CA ASP A 408 -22.93 14.61 16.01
C ASP A 408 -24.19 14.10 15.27
N LYS A 409 -24.15 12.87 14.74
CA LYS A 409 -25.27 12.19 14.06
C LYS A 409 -25.93 11.10 14.92
N ARG A 410 -25.65 11.03 16.24
CA ARG A 410 -26.23 10.03 17.17
C ARG A 410 -27.77 9.92 17.03
N SER A 411 -28.48 11.06 17.05
CA SER A 411 -29.94 11.08 16.91
C SER A 411 -30.43 10.54 15.57
N LEU A 412 -29.73 10.87 14.48
CA LEU A 412 -30.05 10.37 13.14
C LEU A 412 -29.90 8.84 13.08
N VAL A 413 -28.80 8.32 13.62
CA VAL A 413 -28.53 6.88 13.66
C VAL A 413 -29.60 6.15 14.46
N ILE A 414 -29.87 6.59 15.69
CA ILE A 414 -30.85 5.94 16.59
C ILE A 414 -32.27 5.97 15.99
N LEU A 415 -32.72 7.13 15.51
CA LEU A 415 -34.05 7.26 14.91
C LEU A 415 -34.17 6.43 13.63
N GLY A 416 -33.14 6.44 12.79
CA GLY A 416 -33.10 5.69 11.54
C GLY A 416 -33.06 4.18 11.72
N LEU A 417 -32.49 3.68 12.81
CA LEU A 417 -32.45 2.25 13.14
C LEU A 417 -33.75 1.71 13.72
N LYS A 418 -34.67 2.58 14.16
CA LYS A 418 -35.95 2.19 14.77
C LYS A 418 -36.71 1.12 13.98
N PRO A 419 -36.88 1.20 12.64
CA PRO A 419 -37.59 0.16 11.88
C PRO A 419 -36.92 -1.22 11.99
N MET A 420 -35.58 -1.26 11.97
CA MET A 420 -34.80 -2.50 12.07
C MET A 420 -34.85 -3.11 13.47
N LEU A 421 -34.79 -2.27 14.51
CA LEU A 421 -34.88 -2.69 15.91
C LEU A 421 -36.28 -3.26 16.24
N LEU A 422 -37.33 -2.66 15.67
CA LEU A 422 -38.69 -3.17 15.81
C LEU A 422 -38.89 -4.47 15.00
N ALA A 423 -38.45 -4.51 13.74
CA ALA A 423 -38.59 -5.70 12.88
C ALA A 423 -37.90 -6.95 13.46
N GLY A 424 -36.72 -6.81 14.07
CA GLY A 424 -36.07 -7.95 14.72
C GLY A 424 -36.74 -8.37 16.02
N SER A 425 -37.49 -7.48 16.68
CA SER A 425 -38.33 -7.83 17.82
C SER A 425 -39.58 -8.63 17.43
N GLU A 426 -39.99 -8.58 16.16
CA GLU A 426 -41.14 -9.27 15.59
C GLU A 426 -40.76 -10.55 14.81
N GLY A 427 -39.48 -10.95 14.84
CA GLY A 427 -39.01 -12.16 14.17
C GLY A 427 -38.82 -12.05 12.65
N LEU A 428 -38.94 -10.85 12.08
CA LEU A 428 -38.90 -10.61 10.62
C LEU A 428 -37.48 -10.59 10.01
N LEU A 429 -36.45 -10.69 10.85
CA LEU A 429 -35.04 -10.70 10.42
C LEU A 429 -34.46 -12.11 10.51
N SER A 430 -33.64 -12.50 9.52
CA SER A 430 -32.91 -13.76 9.60
C SER A 430 -31.92 -13.78 10.76
N ILE A 431 -31.57 -14.97 11.25
CA ILE A 431 -30.63 -15.16 12.37
C ILE A 431 -29.29 -14.47 12.10
N ARG A 432 -28.82 -14.50 10.85
CA ARG A 432 -27.57 -13.82 10.45
C ARG A 432 -27.66 -12.31 10.62
N VAL A 433 -28.76 -11.69 10.19
CA VAL A 433 -28.99 -10.25 10.34
C VAL A 433 -29.23 -9.88 11.80
N LYS A 434 -29.99 -10.68 12.55
CA LYS A 434 -30.17 -10.50 14.01
C LYS A 434 -28.82 -10.47 14.74
N LYS A 435 -27.94 -11.44 14.48
CA LYS A 435 -26.59 -11.48 15.05
C LYS A 435 -25.77 -10.23 14.72
N ALA A 436 -25.79 -9.80 13.45
CA ALA A 436 -25.07 -8.59 13.03
C ALA A 436 -25.64 -7.32 13.70
N MET A 437 -26.97 -7.23 13.81
CA MET A 437 -27.65 -6.14 14.53
C MET A 437 -27.29 -6.13 16.02
N CYS A 438 -27.18 -7.28 16.69
CA CYS A 438 -26.70 -7.34 18.06
C CYS A 438 -25.28 -6.78 18.19
N GLN A 439 -24.37 -7.16 17.28
CA GLN A 439 -23.01 -6.62 17.26
C GLN A 439 -22.98 -5.10 17.03
N LEU A 440 -23.89 -4.57 16.20
CA LEU A 440 -24.04 -3.13 16.02
C LEU A 440 -24.60 -2.45 17.28
N CYS A 441 -25.58 -3.06 17.95
CA CYS A 441 -26.14 -2.53 19.19
C CYS A 441 -25.09 -2.47 20.31
N VAL A 442 -24.19 -3.45 20.40
CA VAL A 442 -23.05 -3.41 21.32
C VAL A 442 -22.14 -2.23 20.98
N ALA A 443 -21.75 -2.06 19.72
CA ALA A 443 -20.93 -0.92 19.31
C ALA A 443 -21.62 0.43 19.60
N LEU A 444 -22.93 0.54 19.37
CA LEU A 444 -23.69 1.75 19.71
C LEU A 444 -23.66 2.05 21.22
N ALA A 445 -23.72 1.02 22.07
CA ALA A 445 -23.61 1.18 23.50
C ALA A 445 -22.20 1.63 23.91
N ASP A 446 -21.16 1.02 23.34
CA ASP A 446 -19.75 1.35 23.62
C ASP A 446 -19.41 2.80 23.27
N HIS A 447 -20.09 3.38 22.26
CA HIS A 447 -19.91 4.77 21.80
C HIS A 447 -20.98 5.75 22.32
N GLU A 448 -21.71 5.39 23.38
CA GLU A 448 -22.70 6.27 24.06
C GLU A 448 -23.88 6.75 23.19
N TYR A 449 -24.28 5.96 22.18
CA TYR A 449 -25.46 6.29 21.35
C TYR A 449 -26.78 6.00 22.09
N ILE A 450 -26.72 5.27 23.21
CA ILE A 450 -27.89 4.87 24.00
C ILE A 450 -28.51 6.02 24.82
N ASP A 451 -27.77 7.09 25.07
CA ASP A 451 -28.22 8.22 25.89
C ASP A 451 -29.17 9.16 25.13
N VAL A 452 -29.29 8.97 23.81
CA VAL A 452 -30.16 9.76 22.95
C VAL A 452 -31.58 9.21 22.94
N GLU A 453 -32.57 10.08 22.68
CA GLU A 453 -33.97 9.69 22.55
C GLU A 453 -34.14 8.52 21.55
N GLY A 454 -34.72 7.42 22.02
CA GLY A 454 -34.88 6.18 21.26
C GLY A 454 -33.82 5.12 21.54
N GLY A 455 -32.76 5.42 22.32
CA GLY A 455 -31.71 4.48 22.72
C GLY A 455 -32.24 3.27 23.50
N ASN A 456 -33.37 3.42 24.22
CA ASN A 456 -34.07 2.30 24.86
C ASN A 456 -34.39 1.15 23.89
N ASN A 457 -34.65 1.43 22.60
CA ASN A 457 -34.92 0.40 21.61
C ASN A 457 -33.69 -0.48 21.33
N VAL A 458 -32.47 0.08 21.45
CA VAL A 458 -31.21 -0.66 21.32
C VAL A 458 -31.08 -1.68 22.45
N ILE A 459 -31.35 -1.25 23.69
CA ILE A 459 -31.31 -2.11 24.88
C ILE A 459 -32.38 -3.20 24.77
N ILE A 460 -33.62 -2.85 24.41
CA ILE A 460 -34.72 -3.80 24.25
C ILE A 460 -34.38 -4.85 23.18
N PHE A 461 -33.81 -4.44 22.05
CA PHE A 461 -33.40 -5.35 20.99
C PHE A 461 -32.36 -6.37 21.49
N LEU A 462 -31.33 -5.91 22.21
CA LEU A 462 -30.32 -6.79 22.79
C LEU A 462 -30.96 -7.79 23.75
N VAL A 463 -31.74 -7.33 24.72
CA VAL A 463 -32.39 -8.20 25.71
C VAL A 463 -33.29 -9.25 25.06
N LYS A 464 -34.10 -8.87 24.06
CA LYS A 464 -34.99 -9.80 23.35
C LYS A 464 -34.26 -10.86 22.52
N ASN A 465 -33.03 -10.57 22.07
CA ASN A 465 -32.24 -11.47 21.23
C ASN A 465 -31.10 -12.17 21.99
N LEU A 466 -30.99 -11.98 23.31
CA LEU A 466 -30.04 -12.69 24.20
C LEU A 466 -30.54 -14.07 24.63
N ILE A 467 -31.85 -14.32 24.54
CA ILE A 467 -32.48 -15.59 24.94
C ILE A 467 -32.70 -16.43 23.68
N VAL A 468 -32.19 -17.67 23.66
CA VAL A 468 -32.53 -18.65 22.62
C VAL A 468 -34.04 -18.87 22.68
N GLN A 469 -34.77 -18.46 21.65
CA GLN A 469 -36.19 -18.77 21.55
C GLN A 469 -36.31 -20.28 21.33
N GLU A 470 -36.82 -21.01 22.32
CA GLU A 470 -37.14 -22.44 22.19
C GLU A 470 -38.17 -22.58 21.05
N GLY A 471 -37.74 -23.08 19.89
CA GLY A 471 -38.63 -23.38 18.76
C GLY A 471 -38.10 -23.20 17.34
N GLU A 472 -36.93 -22.59 17.13
CA GLU A 472 -36.34 -22.43 15.78
C GLU A 472 -35.05 -23.26 15.66
N THR A 473 -35.19 -24.58 15.42
CA THR A 473 -34.11 -25.47 14.93
C THR A 473 -34.26 -25.74 13.45
#